data_AF-A0A8T6Q1Y6-F1
#
_entry.id   AF-A0A8T6Q1Y6-F1
#
_cell.length_a   1.000
_cell.length_b   1.000
_cell.length_c   1.000
_cell.angle_alpha   90.00
_cell.angle_beta   90.00
_cell.angle_gamma   90.00
#
_symmetry.space_group_name_H-M   'P 1'
#
loop_
_entity.id
_entity.type
_entity.pdbx_description
1 polymer ?
#
loop_
_entity_poly.entity_id
_entity_poly.type
_entity_poly.pdbx_seq_one_letter_code
_entity_poly.pdbx_strand_id
1 'polypeptide(L)'
;SVLPSWQIDALRDEAQRDDPKPDPAFSEPKPEPKEKSVTEEEIKAMREENARLKADAADRAKADVKRRADELHTTNVSFAEELVTGGKLTPAAKGVVVALLDEVSKGDAPVEFAEGDVKKPLATAFKELLTSAAPVLDFGEVASKDRASRDTVRTVDFADADPEQLAVHNKAVALAKA
;
A
#
# COMPACT_ATOMS: atom_id res chain seq x y z
N SER A 1 -11.21 2.68 -104.81
CA SER A 1 -10.18 1.68 -104.53
C SER A 1 -10.66 0.76 -103.44
N VAL A 2 -10.69 -0.54 -103.71
CA VAL A 2 -11.06 -1.57 -102.74
C VAL A 2 -9.81 -1.94 -101.97
N LEU A 3 -9.89 -1.99 -100.63
CA LEU A 3 -8.77 -2.41 -99.80
C LEU A 3 -8.47 -3.89 -100.05
N PRO A 4 -7.19 -4.29 -100.20
CA PRO A 4 -6.82 -5.69 -100.31
C PRO A 4 -7.21 -6.47 -99.05
N SER A 5 -7.71 -7.70 -99.21
CA SER A 5 -8.21 -8.53 -98.10
C SER A 5 -7.18 -8.72 -96.98
N TRP A 6 -5.90 -8.84 -97.32
CA TRP A 6 -4.82 -9.00 -96.34
C TRP A 6 -4.71 -7.83 -95.36
N GLN A 7 -5.13 -6.63 -95.78
CA GLN A 7 -5.05 -5.43 -94.96
C GLN A 7 -6.23 -5.35 -93.98
N ILE A 8 -7.39 -5.93 -94.33
CA ILE A 8 -8.53 -6.09 -93.42
C ILE A 8 -8.29 -7.22 -92.45
N ASP A 9 -7.68 -8.31 -92.91
CA ASP A 9 -7.34 -9.46 -92.06
C ASP A 9 -6.27 -9.07 -91.03
N ALA A 10 -5.26 -8.27 -91.40
CA ALA A 10 -4.25 -7.77 -90.46
C ALA A 10 -4.85 -6.87 -89.36
N LEU A 11 -5.83 -6.03 -89.69
CA LEU A 11 -6.54 -5.18 -88.73
C LEU A 11 -7.44 -5.98 -87.78
N ARG A 12 -8.02 -7.08 -88.28
CA ARG A 12 -8.82 -8.01 -87.46
C ARG A 12 -7.94 -8.84 -86.52
N ASP A 13 -6.79 -9.31 -87.01
CA ASP A 13 -5.81 -10.03 -86.21
C ASP A 13 -5.26 -9.15 -85.09
N GLU A 14 -4.97 -7.88 -85.36
CA GLU A 14 -4.53 -6.92 -84.34
C GLU A 14 -5.60 -6.65 -83.29
N ALA A 15 -6.87 -6.53 -83.70
CA ALA A 15 -7.99 -6.32 -82.78
C ALA A 15 -8.34 -7.58 -81.96
N GLN A 16 -7.89 -8.76 -82.39
CA GLN A 16 -8.02 -10.04 -81.68
C GLN A 16 -6.78 -10.42 -80.87
N ARG A 17 -5.72 -9.59 -80.87
CA ARG A 17 -4.65 -9.77 -79.90
C ARG A 17 -5.21 -9.43 -78.52
N ASP A 18 -5.54 -10.47 -77.78
CA ASP A 18 -5.62 -10.39 -76.33
C ASP A 18 -4.27 -9.89 -75.84
N ASP A 19 -4.20 -8.61 -75.43
CA ASP A 19 -3.05 -8.10 -74.69
C ASP A 19 -2.79 -9.08 -73.55
N PRO A 20 -1.62 -9.73 -73.46
CA PRO A 20 -1.31 -10.55 -72.32
C PRO A 20 -1.32 -9.63 -71.12
N LYS A 21 -2.35 -9.75 -70.27
CA LYS A 21 -2.37 -9.09 -68.96
C LYS A 21 -1.03 -9.41 -68.31
N PRO A 22 -0.24 -8.42 -67.88
CA PRO A 22 1.00 -8.71 -67.20
C PRO A 22 0.65 -9.53 -65.97
N ASP A 23 1.08 -10.80 -65.96
CA ASP A 23 1.03 -11.61 -64.75
C ASP A 23 1.76 -10.82 -63.65
N PRO A 24 1.20 -10.70 -62.44
CA PRO A 24 1.84 -9.95 -61.38
C PRO A 24 3.26 -10.48 -61.16
N ALA A 25 4.25 -9.60 -61.30
CA ALA A 25 5.69 -9.91 -61.21
C ALA A 25 6.16 -10.35 -59.81
N PHE A 26 5.23 -10.62 -58.90
CA PHE A 26 5.49 -11.14 -57.56
C PHE A 26 4.85 -12.53 -57.44
N SER A 27 5.68 -13.56 -57.59
CA SER A 27 5.34 -14.90 -57.14
C SER A 27 5.79 -14.99 -55.68
N GLU A 28 4.85 -14.80 -54.77
CA GLU A 28 5.08 -15.00 -53.33
C GLU A 28 5.55 -16.46 -53.15
N PRO A 29 6.73 -16.73 -52.57
CA PRO A 29 7.15 -18.10 -52.30
C PRO A 29 6.05 -18.71 -51.46
N LYS A 30 5.37 -19.75 -51.98
CA LYS A 30 4.36 -20.50 -51.24
C LYS A 30 4.98 -20.84 -49.89
N PRO A 31 4.47 -20.31 -48.76
CA PRO A 31 5.06 -20.63 -47.48
C PRO A 31 4.84 -22.13 -47.32
N GLU A 32 5.91 -22.91 -47.46
CA GLU A 32 5.90 -24.25 -46.92
C GLU A 32 5.55 -24.08 -45.44
N PRO A 33 4.49 -24.75 -44.95
CA PRO A 33 4.19 -24.71 -43.53
C PRO A 33 5.35 -25.41 -42.82
N LYS A 34 6.38 -24.65 -42.44
CA LYS A 34 7.32 -25.04 -41.41
C LYS A 34 6.55 -24.98 -40.10
N GLU A 35 5.65 -25.93 -39.90
CA GLU A 35 5.20 -26.28 -38.57
C GLU A 35 6.44 -26.77 -37.83
N LYS A 36 7.09 -25.86 -37.11
CA LYS A 36 7.98 -26.26 -36.02
C LYS A 36 7.05 -26.86 -34.96
N SER A 37 6.65 -28.11 -35.15
CA SER A 37 5.94 -28.86 -34.13
C SER A 37 6.87 -28.92 -32.93
N VAL A 38 6.52 -28.21 -31.87
CA VAL A 38 7.21 -28.31 -30.59
C VAL A 38 7.33 -29.78 -30.22
N THR A 39 8.56 -30.22 -29.99
CA THR A 39 8.84 -31.60 -29.59
C THR A 39 8.23 -31.88 -28.22
N GLU A 40 7.97 -33.15 -27.92
CA GLU A 40 7.40 -33.54 -26.62
C GLU A 40 8.33 -33.16 -25.45
N GLU A 41 9.64 -33.17 -25.68
CA GLU A 41 10.66 -32.69 -24.74
C GLU A 41 10.54 -31.17 -24.48
N GLU A 42 10.37 -30.36 -25.53
CA GLU A 42 10.15 -28.91 -25.40
C GLU A 42 8.84 -28.60 -24.68
N ILE A 43 7.76 -29.35 -24.95
CA ILE A 43 6.49 -29.20 -24.23
C ILE A 43 6.67 -29.51 -22.74
N LYS A 44 7.42 -30.57 -22.40
CA LYS A 44 7.70 -30.93 -21.01
C LYS A 44 8.54 -29.86 -20.31
N ALA A 45 9.63 -29.41 -20.94
CA ALA A 45 10.48 -28.36 -20.41
C ALA A 45 9.71 -27.05 -20.19
N MET A 46 8.86 -26.67 -21.16
CA MET A 46 8.02 -25.46 -21.05
C MET A 46 6.96 -25.58 -19.95
N ARG A 47 6.41 -26.78 -19.70
CA ARG A 47 5.48 -27.02 -18.58
C ARG A 47 6.19 -26.92 -17.23
N GLU A 48 7.38 -27.51 -17.11
CA GLU A 48 8.20 -27.43 -15.90
C GLU A 48 8.60 -25.97 -15.61
N GLU A 49 9.02 -25.22 -16.62
CA GLU A 49 9.33 -23.80 -16.47
C GLU A 49 8.10 -22.98 -16.06
N ASN A 50 6.94 -23.19 -16.69
CA ASN A 50 5.71 -22.51 -16.29
C ASN A 50 5.32 -22.84 -14.86
N ALA A 51 5.49 -24.09 -14.41
CA ALA A 51 5.23 -24.48 -13.03
C ALA A 51 6.17 -23.75 -12.06
N ARG A 52 7.47 -23.68 -12.39
CA ARG A 52 8.47 -22.93 -11.60
C ARG A 52 8.15 -21.44 -11.54
N LEU A 53 7.83 -20.82 -12.68
CA LEU A 53 7.49 -19.39 -12.75
C LEU A 53 6.24 -19.07 -11.95
N LYS A 54 5.21 -19.93 -12.00
CA LYS A 54 4.00 -19.77 -11.18
C LYS A 54 4.30 -19.86 -9.68
N ALA A 55 5.18 -20.78 -9.27
CA ALA A 55 5.59 -20.90 -7.88
C ALA A 55 6.33 -19.63 -7.40
N ASP A 56 7.32 -19.16 -8.16
CA ASP A 56 8.08 -17.94 -7.86
C ASP A 56 7.17 -16.70 -7.82
N ALA A 57 6.24 -16.56 -8.77
CA ALA A 57 5.27 -15.47 -8.76
C ALA A 57 4.37 -15.50 -7.52
N ALA A 58 3.92 -16.69 -7.10
CA ALA A 58 3.10 -16.85 -5.90
C ALA A 58 3.88 -16.49 -4.62
N ASP A 59 5.15 -16.87 -4.54
CA ASP A 59 5.98 -16.56 -3.38
C ASP A 59 6.31 -15.06 -3.29
N ARG A 60 6.61 -14.42 -4.43
CA ARG A 60 6.76 -12.96 -4.49
C ARG A 60 5.49 -12.23 -4.10
N ALA A 61 4.33 -12.67 -4.59
CA ALA A 61 3.05 -12.06 -4.23
C ALA A 61 2.78 -12.13 -2.72
N LYS A 62 3.09 -13.26 -2.07
CA LYS A 62 2.99 -13.39 -0.60
C LYS A 62 3.96 -12.47 0.13
N ALA A 63 5.21 -12.40 -0.33
CA ALA A 63 6.22 -11.52 0.24
C ALA A 63 5.81 -10.05 0.13
N ASP A 64 5.25 -9.63 -1.00
CA ASP A 64 4.76 -8.26 -1.22
C ASP A 64 3.55 -7.93 -0.36
N VAL A 65 2.60 -8.85 -0.19
CA VAL A 65 1.47 -8.66 0.73
C VAL A 65 1.98 -8.47 2.16
N LYS A 66 2.93 -9.30 2.60
CA LYS A 66 3.52 -9.16 3.94
C LYS A 66 4.27 -7.84 4.09
N ARG A 67 5.12 -7.47 3.14
CA ARG A 67 5.88 -6.22 3.16
C ARG A 67 4.96 -5.01 3.24
N ARG A 68 3.91 -4.95 2.41
CA ARG A 68 2.90 -3.87 2.46
C ARG A 68 2.21 -3.81 3.82
N ALA A 69 1.85 -4.95 4.39
CA ALA A 69 1.23 -5.00 5.72
C ALA A 69 2.19 -4.50 6.83
N ASP A 70 3.47 -4.87 6.78
CA ASP A 70 4.47 -4.43 7.76
C ASP A 70 4.75 -2.92 7.64
N GLU A 71 4.79 -2.37 6.42
CA GLU A 71 4.93 -0.93 6.14
C GLU A 71 3.72 -0.13 6.68
N LEU A 72 2.50 -0.63 6.45
CA LEU A 72 1.28 -0.03 6.98
C LEU A 72 1.25 -0.08 8.51
N HIS A 73 1.60 -1.22 9.10
CA HIS A 73 1.67 -1.39 10.55
C HIS A 73 2.63 -0.38 11.17
N THR A 74 3.83 -0.24 10.62
CA THR A 74 4.83 0.73 11.09
C THR A 74 4.27 2.15 11.08
N THR A 75 3.60 2.51 9.99
CA THR A 75 2.96 3.83 9.85
C THR A 75 1.84 4.05 10.87
N ASN A 76 1.03 3.02 11.13
CA ASN A 76 -0.06 3.09 12.10
C ASN A 76 0.45 3.15 13.55
N VAL A 77 1.53 2.44 13.86
CA VAL A 77 2.22 2.53 15.16
C VAL A 77 2.75 3.94 15.40
N SER A 78 3.45 4.53 14.42
CA SER A 78 3.95 5.90 14.52
C SER A 78 2.82 6.91 14.73
N PHE A 79 1.74 6.81 13.96
CA PHE A 79 0.57 7.67 14.14
C PHE A 79 -0.03 7.57 15.54
N ALA A 80 -0.18 6.35 16.09
CA ALA A 80 -0.73 6.17 17.42
C ALA A 80 0.21 6.74 18.51
N GLU A 81 1.52 6.66 18.35
CA GLU A 81 2.49 7.29 19.25
C GLU A 81 2.42 8.82 19.23
N GLU A 82 2.21 9.42 18.06
CA GLU A 82 2.02 10.86 17.94
C GLU A 82 0.77 11.32 18.69
N LEU A 83 -0.33 10.55 18.61
CA LEU A 83 -1.55 10.85 19.37
C LEU A 83 -1.35 10.72 20.88
N VAL A 84 -0.58 9.71 21.32
CA VAL A 84 -0.24 9.54 22.74
C VAL A 84 0.60 10.71 23.20
N THR A 85 1.63 11.09 22.45
CA THR A 85 2.50 12.24 22.77
C THR A 85 1.71 13.55 22.80
N GLY A 86 0.77 13.73 21.87
CA GLY A 86 -0.13 14.88 21.83
C GLY A 86 -1.24 14.88 22.88
N GLY A 87 -1.29 13.88 23.76
CA GLY A 87 -2.32 13.74 24.79
C GLY A 87 -3.71 13.46 24.25
N LYS A 88 -3.85 13.14 22.96
CA LYS A 88 -5.13 12.84 22.30
C LYS A 88 -5.55 11.38 22.47
N LEU A 89 -4.60 10.52 22.83
CA LEU A 89 -4.82 9.08 23.04
C LEU A 89 -4.12 8.64 24.33
N THR A 90 -4.73 7.72 25.08
CA THR A 90 -4.05 7.12 26.23
C THR A 90 -3.07 6.03 25.77
N PRO A 91 -1.93 5.80 26.48
CA PRO A 91 -1.00 4.73 26.12
C PRO A 91 -1.67 3.34 26.05
N ALA A 92 -2.66 3.09 26.92
CA ALA A 92 -3.42 1.84 26.96
C ALA A 92 -4.25 1.61 25.68
N ALA A 93 -4.75 2.69 25.05
CA ALA A 93 -5.57 2.60 23.85
C ALA A 93 -4.74 2.44 22.55
N LYS A 94 -3.42 2.69 22.59
CA LYS A 94 -2.52 2.64 21.43
C LYS A 94 -2.65 1.35 20.64
N GLY A 95 -2.56 0.20 21.32
CA GLY A 95 -2.60 -1.12 20.65
C GLY A 95 -3.91 -1.37 19.90
N VAL A 96 -5.03 -0.92 20.45
CA VAL A 96 -6.36 -1.06 19.82
C VAL A 96 -6.46 -0.20 18.56
N VAL A 97 -5.98 1.04 18.61
CA VAL A 97 -5.99 1.94 17.44
C VAL A 97 -5.13 1.39 16.31
N VAL A 98 -3.94 0.88 16.62
CA VAL A 98 -3.06 0.25 15.62
C VAL A 98 -3.75 -0.96 14.99
N ALA A 99 -4.27 -1.88 15.80
CA ALA A 99 -4.94 -3.08 15.29
C ALA A 99 -6.16 -2.75 14.42
N LEU A 100 -6.96 -1.75 14.80
CA LEU A 100 -8.09 -1.30 14.00
C LEU A 100 -7.64 -0.71 12.66
N LEU A 101 -6.64 0.18 12.67
CA LEU A 101 -6.11 0.79 11.46
C LEU A 101 -5.48 -0.24 10.53
N ASP A 102 -4.79 -1.24 11.07
CA ASP A 102 -4.26 -2.36 10.30
C ASP A 102 -5.40 -3.14 9.65
N GLU A 103 -6.47 -3.44 10.38
CA GLU A 103 -7.60 -4.19 9.86
C GLU A 103 -8.34 -3.45 8.73
N VAL A 104 -8.71 -2.18 8.95
CA VAL A 104 -9.49 -1.42 7.96
C VAL A 104 -8.66 -1.01 6.73
N SER A 105 -7.33 -1.09 6.81
CA SER A 105 -6.41 -0.83 5.70
C SER A 105 -5.98 -2.10 4.97
N LYS A 106 -6.44 -3.30 5.37
CA LYS A 106 -6.10 -4.56 4.71
C LYS A 106 -6.76 -4.69 3.34
N GLY A 107 -6.03 -5.35 2.44
CA GLY A 107 -6.52 -5.73 1.12
C GLY A 107 -6.44 -4.60 0.09
N ASP A 108 -6.83 -4.92 -1.15
CA ASP A 108 -6.78 -3.99 -2.27
C ASP A 108 -8.06 -3.15 -2.43
N ALA A 109 -9.12 -3.49 -1.68
CA ALA A 109 -10.38 -2.74 -1.60
C ALA A 109 -10.67 -2.35 -0.14
N PRO A 110 -9.99 -1.32 0.39
CA PRO A 110 -10.15 -0.90 1.77
C PRO A 110 -11.58 -0.37 2.01
N VAL A 111 -12.07 -0.52 3.25
CA VAL A 111 -13.41 -0.07 3.63
C VAL A 111 -13.52 1.44 3.45
N GLU A 112 -14.62 1.90 2.83
CA GLU A 112 -14.89 3.32 2.64
C GLU A 112 -15.84 3.87 3.71
N PHE A 113 -15.57 5.09 4.15
CA PHE A 113 -16.49 5.93 4.90
C PHE A 113 -17.19 6.90 3.94
N ALA A 114 -18.51 6.97 4.03
CA ALA A 114 -19.32 7.88 3.22
C ALA A 114 -20.16 8.80 4.13
N GLU A 115 -20.05 10.11 3.90
CA GLU A 115 -20.87 11.12 4.55
C GLU A 115 -21.47 12.04 3.46
N GLY A 116 -22.77 11.89 3.23
CA GLY A 116 -23.42 12.51 2.07
C GLY A 116 -22.79 12.03 0.75
N ASP A 117 -22.36 12.98 -0.07
CA ASP A 117 -21.71 12.70 -1.36
C ASP A 117 -20.19 12.49 -1.26
N VAL A 118 -19.59 12.66 -0.07
CA VAL A 118 -18.14 12.51 0.13
C VAL A 118 -17.82 11.07 0.53
N LYS A 119 -16.99 10.40 -0.26
CA LYS A 119 -16.42 9.09 0.05
C LYS A 119 -14.92 9.19 0.26
N LYS A 120 -14.41 8.51 1.27
CA LYS A 120 -12.98 8.40 1.54
C LYS A 120 -12.65 7.09 2.23
N PRO A 121 -11.39 6.60 2.17
CA PRO A 121 -11.00 5.44 2.94
C PRO A 121 -11.28 5.62 4.44
N LEU A 122 -11.86 4.60 5.08
CA LEU A 122 -12.22 4.64 6.50
C LEU A 122 -11.00 4.90 7.39
N ALA A 123 -9.84 4.32 7.05
CA ALA A 123 -8.58 4.58 7.72
C ALA A 123 -8.24 6.07 7.74
N THR A 124 -8.41 6.76 6.61
CA THR A 124 -8.15 8.20 6.48
C THR A 124 -9.13 9.01 7.32
N ALA A 125 -10.43 8.74 7.19
CA ALA A 125 -11.47 9.42 7.97
C ALA A 125 -11.24 9.27 9.49
N PHE A 126 -10.86 8.07 9.93
CA PHE A 126 -10.62 7.78 11.33
C PHE A 126 -9.36 8.48 11.86
N LYS A 127 -8.28 8.52 11.07
CA LYS A 127 -7.08 9.29 11.41
C LYS A 127 -7.39 10.78 11.57
N GLU A 128 -8.13 11.37 10.61
CA GLU A 128 -8.57 12.77 10.68
C GLU A 128 -9.38 13.07 11.94
N LEU A 129 -10.33 12.20 12.28
CA LEU A 129 -11.13 12.31 13.50
C LEU A 129 -10.24 12.38 14.74
N LEU A 130 -9.32 11.43 14.91
CA LEU A 130 -8.42 11.38 16.07
C LEU A 130 -7.45 12.57 16.12
N THR A 131 -6.95 13.02 14.97
CA THR A 131 -6.09 14.21 14.90
C THR A 131 -6.85 15.48 15.30
N SER A 132 -8.12 15.61 14.92
CA SER A 132 -8.95 16.77 15.24
C SER A 132 -9.39 16.84 16.71
N ALA A 133 -9.32 15.72 17.44
CA ALA A 133 -9.75 15.66 18.84
C ALA A 133 -8.93 16.58 19.75
N ALA A 134 -9.59 17.20 20.73
CA ALA A 134 -8.88 17.94 21.78
C ALA A 134 -8.02 16.98 22.64
N PRO A 135 -6.87 17.43 23.17
CA PRO A 135 -6.11 16.61 24.11
C PRO A 135 -6.97 16.21 25.32
N VAL A 136 -6.95 14.93 25.65
CA VAL A 136 -7.65 14.32 26.80
C VAL A 136 -6.72 14.05 27.98
N LEU A 137 -5.39 14.10 27.76
CA LEU A 137 -4.35 13.98 28.78
C LEU A 137 -3.52 15.26 28.82
N ASP A 138 -3.21 15.71 30.03
CA ASP A 138 -2.24 16.79 30.29
C ASP A 138 -0.95 16.17 30.84
N PHE A 139 0.12 16.22 30.06
CA PHE A 139 1.46 15.79 30.48
C PHE A 139 2.29 16.93 31.08
N GLY A 140 1.70 18.11 31.25
CA GLY A 140 2.32 19.24 31.93
C GLY A 140 2.60 18.95 33.40
N GLU A 141 3.58 19.67 33.95
CA GLU A 141 3.93 19.58 35.37
C GLU A 141 2.76 20.07 36.23
N VAL A 142 2.15 19.16 36.99
CA VAL A 142 1.07 19.49 37.93
C VAL A 142 1.61 20.17 39.20
N ALA A 143 2.90 19.99 39.50
CA ALA A 143 3.58 20.56 40.66
C ALA A 143 4.05 22.01 40.40
N SER A 144 3.12 22.94 40.16
CA SER A 144 3.47 24.36 40.14
C SER A 144 3.69 24.91 41.56
N LYS A 145 4.57 25.90 41.70
CA LYS A 145 4.84 26.60 42.97
C LYS A 145 3.57 27.18 43.62
N ASP A 146 2.60 27.58 42.81
CA ASP A 146 1.25 28.01 43.26
C ASP A 146 0.41 26.87 43.85
N ARG A 147 0.52 25.64 43.32
CA ARG A 147 -0.15 24.47 43.89
C ARG A 147 0.55 23.93 45.15
N ALA A 148 1.83 24.24 45.34
CA ALA A 148 2.57 23.91 46.56
C ALA A 148 2.17 24.76 47.78
N SER A 149 1.54 25.93 47.57
CA SER A 149 1.02 26.78 48.65
C SER A 149 -0.33 26.32 49.22
N ARG A 150 -0.97 25.31 48.61
CA ARG A 150 -2.14 24.66 49.21
C ARG A 150 -1.60 23.74 50.30
N ASP A 151 -1.77 24.18 51.54
CA ASP A 151 -1.31 23.57 52.79
C ASP A 151 -1.91 22.17 53.05
N THR A 152 -1.66 21.23 52.14
CA THR A 152 -1.68 19.82 52.45
C THR A 152 -0.29 19.50 52.98
N VAL A 153 -0.18 19.46 54.29
CA VAL A 153 0.93 18.79 54.98
C VAL A 153 1.05 17.40 54.36
N ARG A 154 1.98 17.22 53.42
CA ARG A 154 2.39 15.91 52.94
C ARG A 154 3.17 15.29 54.09
N THR A 155 2.47 14.61 54.99
CA THR A 155 3.10 13.58 55.82
C THR A 155 3.53 12.49 54.85
N VAL A 156 4.81 12.50 54.48
CA VAL A 156 5.41 11.38 53.76
C VAL A 156 5.50 10.24 54.79
N ASP A 157 4.54 9.32 54.76
CA ASP A 157 4.57 8.13 55.62
C ASP A 157 5.57 7.14 55.02
N PHE A 158 6.74 7.05 55.64
CA PHE A 158 7.70 6.00 55.35
C PHE A 158 7.29 4.76 56.15
N ALA A 159 6.51 3.88 55.53
CA ALA A 159 5.92 2.71 56.19
C ALA A 159 6.94 1.78 56.89
N ASP A 160 8.22 1.81 56.47
CA ASP A 160 9.31 0.99 57.02
C ASP A 160 10.43 1.81 57.69
N ALA A 161 10.24 3.11 57.93
CA ALA A 161 11.30 3.92 58.54
C ALA A 161 11.42 3.68 60.05
N ASP A 162 12.66 3.65 60.52
CA ASP A 162 13.00 3.65 61.94
C ASP A 162 12.37 4.87 62.64
N PRO A 163 11.57 4.68 63.72
CA PRO A 163 10.92 5.76 64.45
C PRO A 163 11.88 6.87 64.92
N GLU A 164 13.13 6.53 65.26
CA GLU A 164 14.11 7.52 65.69
C GLU A 164 14.58 8.40 64.52
N GLN A 165 14.76 7.82 63.34
CA GLN A 165 15.14 8.56 62.13
C GLN A 165 14.00 9.45 61.64
N LEU A 166 12.75 9.00 61.76
CA LEU A 166 11.56 9.83 61.48
C LEU A 166 11.51 11.04 62.41
N ALA A 167 11.81 10.87 63.69
CA ALA A 167 11.84 11.98 64.64
C ALA A 167 12.93 13.01 64.33
N VAL A 168 14.12 12.57 63.89
CA VAL A 168 15.21 13.45 63.44
C VAL A 168 14.80 14.20 62.17
N HIS A 169 14.22 13.51 61.19
CA HIS A 169 13.73 14.12 59.95
C HIS A 169 12.70 15.22 60.24
N ASN A 170 11.71 14.92 61.09
CA ASN A 170 10.66 15.88 61.46
C ASN A 170 11.22 17.12 62.17
N LYS A 171 12.22 16.95 63.05
CA LYS A 171 12.92 18.10 63.67
C LYS A 171 13.70 18.93 62.65
N ALA A 172 14.40 18.28 61.73
CA ALA A 172 15.14 18.97 60.67
C ALA A 172 14.21 19.77 59.74
N VAL A 173 13.07 19.19 59.36
CA VAL A 173 12.04 19.87 58.55
C VAL A 173 11.45 21.06 59.31
N ALA A 174 11.18 20.91 60.62
CA ALA A 174 10.66 22.01 61.44
C ALA A 174 11.68 23.15 61.56
N LEU A 175 12.96 22.84 61.72
CA LEU A 175 14.02 23.85 61.78
C LEU A 175 14.23 24.57 60.45
N ALA A 176 14.15 23.85 59.32
CA ALA A 176 14.30 24.46 58.00
C ALA A 176 13.15 25.40 57.59
N LYS A 177 12.02 25.33 58.30
CA LYS A 177 10.86 26.21 58.12
C LYS A 177 10.84 27.41 59.08
N ALA A 178 11.73 27.45 60.08
CA ALA A 178 11.91 28.56 61.02
C ALA A 178 12.94 29.56 60.49
#